data_AF-A0A7J4MIZ5-F1
#
_entry.id   AF-A0A7J4MIZ5-F1
#
_cell.length_a   1.000
_cell.length_b   1.000
_cell.length_c   1.000
_cell.angle_alpha   90.00
_cell.angle_beta   90.00
_cell.angle_gamma   90.00
#
_symmetry.space_group_name_H-M   'P 1'
#
loop_
_entity.id
_entity.type
_entity.pdbx_description
1 polymer ?
#
loop_
_entity_poly.entity_id
_entity_poly.type
_entity_poly.pdbx_seq_one_letter_code
_entity_poly.pdbx_strand_id
1 'polypeptide(L)' 'MRRTRVVATIGPASWDPVTLQSVFDAGADVFRLNYSHGEPEQKTELYERIRSMETETRKTCILAD' A
#
# COMPACT_ATOMS: atom_id res chain seq x y z
N MET A 1 -18.58 -7.16 -11.16
CA MET A 1 -17.67 -7.35 -10.01
C MET A 1 -16.31 -7.79 -10.54
N ARG A 2 -15.22 -7.13 -10.16
CA ARG A 2 -13.87 -7.48 -10.63
C ARG A 2 -13.37 -8.74 -9.92
N ARG A 3 -12.81 -9.69 -10.66
CA ARG A 3 -12.26 -10.96 -10.13
C ARG A 3 -10.75 -10.93 -9.92
N THR A 4 -10.02 -10.27 -10.82
CA THR A 4 -8.57 -10.07 -10.70
C THR A 4 -8.25 -9.12 -9.56
N ARG A 5 -7.14 -9.32 -8.86
CA ARG A 5 -6.63 -8.42 -7.81
C ARG A 5 -5.52 -7.52 -8.35
N VAL A 6 -5.44 -6.25 -7.95
CA VAL A 6 -4.35 -5.31 -8.29
C VAL A 6 -3.31 -5.38 -7.17
N VAL A 7 -2.07 -5.63 -7.54
CA VAL A 7 -0.91 -5.44 -6.67
C VAL A 7 -0.19 -4.16 -7.08
N ALA A 8 -0.03 -3.22 -6.14
CA ALA A 8 0.70 -1.97 -6.34
C ALA A 8 2.02 -2.02 -5.57
N THR A 9 3.15 -1.90 -6.27
CA THR A 9 4.46 -1.78 -5.61
C THR A 9 4.65 -0.33 -5.15
N ILE A 10 4.96 -0.15 -3.86
CA ILE A 10 5.13 1.18 -3.26
C ILE A 10 6.62 1.50 -3.15
N GLY A 11 6.99 2.67 -3.67
CA GLY A 11 8.35 3.21 -3.68
C GLY A 11 8.35 4.70 -3.40
N PRO A 12 9.51 5.35 -3.29
CA PRO A 12 9.62 6.73 -2.79
C PRO A 12 8.69 7.75 -3.48
N ALA A 13 8.40 7.56 -4.77
CA ALA A 13 7.48 8.40 -5.54
C ALA A 13 6.00 8.28 -5.13
N SER A 14 5.65 7.32 -4.27
CA SER A 14 4.28 7.04 -3.81
C SER A 14 4.18 6.86 -2.30
N TRP A 15 5.12 7.42 -1.52
CA TRP A 15 5.11 7.33 -0.06
C TRP A 15 4.26 8.40 0.61
N ASP A 16 3.98 9.51 -0.07
CA ASP A 16 3.19 10.57 0.51
C ASP A 16 1.73 10.12 0.69
N PRO A 17 1.04 10.61 1.74
CA PRO A 17 -0.33 10.20 2.04
C PRO A 17 -1.32 10.43 0.90
N VAL A 18 -1.14 11.50 0.12
CA VAL A 18 -2.07 11.85 -0.97
C VAL A 18 -1.98 10.83 -2.09
N THR A 19 -0.76 10.45 -2.49
CA THR A 19 -0.56 9.42 -3.50
C THR A 19 -1.01 8.05 -3.02
N LEU A 20 -0.71 7.66 -1.77
CA LEU A 20 -1.19 6.39 -1.21
C LEU A 20 -2.71 6.30 -1.20
N GLN A 21 -3.39 7.37 -0.79
CA GLN A 21 -4.85 7.44 -0.82
C GLN A 21 -5.39 7.33 -2.24
N SER A 22 -4.76 8.00 -3.22
CA SER A 22 -5.18 7.90 -4.62
C SER A 22 -5.06 6.47 -5.16
N VAL A 23 -4.01 5.73 -4.79
CA VAL A 23 -3.81 4.33 -5.19
C VAL A 23 -4.82 3.41 -4.50
N PHE A 24 -5.12 3.65 -3.23
CA PHE A 24 -6.19 2.97 -2.52
C PHE A 24 -7.53 3.20 -3.22
N ASP A 25 -7.92 4.45 -3.46
CA ASP A 25 -9.19 4.80 -4.08
C ASP A 25 -9.33 4.26 -5.50
N ALA A 26 -8.24 4.24 -6.27
CA ALA A 26 -8.18 3.68 -7.62
C ALA A 26 -8.43 2.16 -7.71
N GLY A 27 -8.37 1.43 -6.58
CA GLY A 27 -8.73 0.01 -6.56
C GLY A 27 -7.58 -0.96 -6.25
N ALA A 28 -6.49 -0.50 -5.64
CA ALA A 28 -5.44 -1.41 -5.19
C ALA A 28 -5.99 -2.39 -4.14
N ASP A 29 -5.68 -3.69 -4.32
CA ASP A 29 -6.06 -4.75 -3.39
C ASP A 29 -4.89 -5.14 -2.48
N VAL A 30 -3.67 -5.05 -3.00
CA VAL A 30 -2.43 -5.43 -2.32
C VAL A 30 -1.38 -4.34 -2.49
N PHE A 31 -0.77 -3.92 -1.39
CA PHE A 31 0.40 -3.05 -1.39
C PHE A 31 1.66 -3.90 -1.19
N ARG A 32 2.55 -3.91 -2.18
CA ARG A 32 3.84 -4.59 -2.11
C ARG A 32 4.91 -3.61 -1.62
N LEU A 33 5.51 -3.94 -0.48
CA LEU A 33 6.67 -3.26 0.08
C LEU A 33 7.91 -4.07 -0.28
N ASN A 34 8.71 -3.55 -1.22
CA ASN A 34 9.96 -4.19 -1.63
C ASN A 34 11.07 -3.85 -0.62
N TYR A 35 11.62 -4.86 0.06
CA TYR A 35 12.70 -4.81 1.06
C TYR A 35 14.10 -4.99 0.46
N SER A 36 14.20 -5.28 -0.85
CA SER A 36 15.49 -5.21 -1.55
C SER A 36 16.07 -3.78 -1.60
N HIS A 37 15.25 -2.77 -1.32
CA HIS A 37 15.62 -1.35 -1.34
C HIS A 37 14.99 -0.54 -0.19
N GLY A 38 15.79 0.39 0.37
CA GLY A 38 15.38 1.29 1.44
C GLY A 38 15.55 0.67 2.84
N GLU A 39 15.36 1.49 3.87
CA GLU A 39 15.55 1.09 5.26
C GLU A 39 14.26 0.47 5.85
N PRO A 40 14.36 -0.50 6.76
CA PRO A 40 13.20 -1.13 7.40
C PRO A 40 12.25 -0.12 8.08
N GLU A 41 12.79 0.92 8.71
CA GLU A 41 12.02 1.95 9.43
C GLU A 41 11.07 2.69 8.49
N GLN A 42 11.50 2.94 7.26
CA GLN A 42 10.67 3.58 6.23
C GLN A 42 9.47 2.71 5.85
N LYS A 43 9.61 1.38 5.93
CA LYS A 43 8.53 0.43 5.65
C LYS A 43 7.51 0.41 6.79
N THR A 44 7.95 0.60 8.04
CA THR A 44 7.06 0.72 9.20
C THR A 44 6.13 1.91 9.05
N GLU A 45 6.64 3.09 8.68
CA GLU A 45 5.79 4.26 8.43
C GLU A 45 4.77 4.02 7.31
N LEU A 46 5.18 3.35 6.23
CA LEU A 46 4.27 3.00 5.13
C LEU A 46 3.20 2.00 5.57
N TYR A 47 3.57 1.00 6.36
CA TYR A 47 2.63 0.05 6.93
C TYR A 47 1.55 0.77 7.74
N GLU A 48 1.94 1.68 8.63
CA GLU A 48 1.01 2.45 9.46
C GLU A 48 0.09 3.33 8.61
N ARG A 49 0.64 4.02 7.60
CA ARG A 49 -0.15 4.82 6.66
C ARG A 49 -1.17 3.96 5.92
N ILE A 50 -0.75 2.81 5.38
CA ILE A 50 -1.65 1.89 4.67
C ILE A 50 -2.78 1.40 5.58
N ARG A 51 -2.46 1.02 6.82
CA ARG A 51 -3.47 0.59 7.81
C ARG A 51 -4.42 1.72 8.20
N SER A 52 -3.94 2.95 8.29
CA SER A 52 -4.78 4.11 8.62
C SER A 52 -5.84 4.44 7.56
N MET A 53 -5.64 4.00 6.31
CA MET A 53 -6.60 4.21 5.21
C MET A 53 -7.70 3.14 5.16
N GLU A 54 -7.56 2.03 5.88
CA GLU A 54 -8.54 0.94 5.85
C GLU A 54 -9.85 1.34 6.53
N THR A 55 -10.96 0.80 6.03
CA THR A 55 -12.30 0.99 6.61
C THR A 55 -12.93 -0.35 6.94
N GLU A 56 -14.05 -0.33 7.68
CA GLU A 56 -14.81 -1.55 8.01
C GLU A 56 -15.18 -2.37 6.77
N THR A 57 -15.48 -1.70 5.66
CA THR A 57 -15.93 -2.33 4.41
C THR A 57 -14.81 -2.53 3.40
N ARG A 58 -13.61 -1.98 3.64
CA ARG A 58 -12.50 -2.03 2.69
C ARG A 58 -11.16 -2.19 3.39
N LYS A 59 -10.63 -3.42 3.31
CA LYS A 59 -9.31 -3.81 3.79
C LYS A 59 -8.41 -4.20 2.62
N THR A 60 -7.11 -4.01 2.80
CA THR A 60 -6.07 -4.33 1.82
C THR A 60 -5.07 -5.34 2.39
N CYS A 61 -4.39 -6.04 1.50
CA CYS A 61 -3.27 -6.90 1.87
C CYS A 61 -1.97 -6.10 1.80
N ILE A 62 -1.02 -6.39 2.70
CA ILE A 62 0.35 -5.90 2.61
C ILE A 62 1.24 -7.10 2.34
N LEU A 63 1.97 -7.05 1.23
CA LEU A 63 2.95 -8.06 0.82
C LEU A 63 4.35 -7.52 1.11
N ALA A 64 5.06 -8.16 2.03
CA ALA A 64 6.49 -7.95 2.20
C ALA A 64 7.24 -8.88 1.25
N ASP A 65 8.10 -8.31 0.40
CA ASP A 65 8.94 -9.00 -0.59
C ASP A 65 10.35 -8.41 -0.53
#